data_AF-K7LHV6-F1
#
_entry.id   AF-K7LHV6-F1
#
_cell.length_a   1.000
_cell.length_b   1.000
_cell.length_c   1.000
_cell.angle_alpha   90.00
_cell.angle_beta   90.00
_cell.angle_gamma   90.00
#
_symmetry.space_group_name_H-M   'P 1'
#
loop_
_entity.id
_entity.type
_entity.pdbx_description
1 polymer ?
#
loop_
_entity_poly.entity_id
_entity_poly.type
_entity_poly.pdbx_seq_one_letter_code
_entity_poly.pdbx_strand_id
1 'polypeptide(L)'
;MSLRIRGGIVVIFKKVYYNVDECYSDHRFSENSRLVKNIGKVVLDLRNLGFTSMAEDAYSSAIFLLLKAKVHDVAGDDFQSSVLQSIKSWIQVVPLQFLHALLVYLGDVVSYESTSSGLKSPLAPQPSSCCPGIDTPSEGLVRWKLRLEYFAYETLQDLRIAKLFEIIVDYPESSPAIEDLKLCLEYTGQHSKLVESFISALRYRLLTAGASTNDILHQYVSTIKALRTIDPAGVFLEAVGEPIRDYLRGRRDTIKCIVTMMTDGTGAHSSSSGNPGDNAISRISK
;
A
#
# COMPACT_ATOMS: atom_id res chain seq x y z
N MET A 1 -15.34 -18.49 26.76
CA MET A 1 -16.59 -18.03 26.12
C MET A 1 -16.34 -16.92 25.10
N SER A 2 -15.71 -15.80 25.47
CA SER A 2 -15.36 -14.68 24.56
C SER A 2 -14.66 -15.11 23.26
N LEU A 3 -13.60 -15.93 23.33
CA LEU A 3 -12.90 -16.45 22.13
C LEU A 3 -13.81 -17.23 21.16
N ARG A 4 -14.80 -17.97 21.68
CA ARG A 4 -15.73 -18.79 20.89
C ARG A 4 -16.76 -17.92 20.18
N ILE A 5 -17.24 -16.87 20.85
CA ILE A 5 -18.12 -15.86 20.26
C ILE A 5 -17.36 -15.09 19.18
N ARG A 6 -16.14 -14.62 19.48
CA ARG A 6 -15.27 -13.93 18.50
C ARG A 6 -15.01 -14.79 17.26
N GLY A 7 -14.66 -16.06 17.43
CA GLY A 7 -14.46 -17.00 16.33
C GLY A 7 -15.73 -17.22 15.49
N GLY A 8 -16.89 -17.40 16.14
CA GLY A 8 -18.17 -17.55 15.45
C GLY A 8 -18.54 -16.33 14.61
N ILE A 9 -18.35 -15.11 15.13
CA ILE A 9 -18.63 -13.88 14.39
C ILE A 9 -17.69 -13.74 13.18
N VAL A 10 -16.39 -14.01 13.33
CA VAL A 10 -15.43 -13.96 12.21
C VAL A 10 -15.82 -14.96 11.11
N VAL A 11 -16.30 -16.15 11.47
CA VAL A 11 -16.78 -17.15 10.49
C VAL A 11 -18.04 -16.66 9.77
N ILE A 12 -19.03 -16.13 10.50
CA ILE A 12 -20.25 -15.56 9.90
C ILE A 12 -19.87 -14.43 8.94
N PHE A 13 -19.00 -13.51 9.36
CA PHE A 13 -18.55 -12.40 8.55
C PHE A 13 -17.77 -12.84 7.30
N LYS A 14 -16.83 -13.79 7.43
CA LYS A 14 -16.14 -14.37 6.27
C LYS A 14 -17.13 -14.91 5.25
N LYS A 15 -18.12 -15.70 5.71
CA LYS A 15 -19.09 -16.33 4.81
C LYS A 15 -19.99 -15.32 4.11
N VAL A 16 -20.36 -14.23 4.81
CA VAL A 16 -21.16 -13.15 4.22
C VAL A 16 -20.33 -12.35 3.21
N TYR A 17 -19.07 -12.03 3.51
CA TYR A 17 -18.24 -11.22 2.62
C TYR A 17 -17.75 -11.96 1.37
N TYR A 18 -17.45 -13.25 1.46
CA TYR A 18 -17.22 -14.07 0.26
C TYR A 18 -18.40 -14.00 -0.71
N ASN A 19 -19.62 -13.78 -0.18
CA ASN A 19 -20.81 -13.56 -1.00
C ASN A 19 -20.84 -12.15 -1.61
N VAL A 20 -20.36 -11.13 -0.89
CA VAL A 20 -20.33 -9.73 -1.33
C VAL A 20 -19.30 -9.48 -2.44
N ASP A 21 -18.11 -10.10 -2.38
CA ASP A 21 -17.04 -9.88 -3.36
C ASP A 21 -17.39 -10.41 -4.77
N GLU A 22 -18.29 -11.40 -4.88
CA GLU A 22 -18.82 -11.91 -6.15
C GLU A 22 -19.95 -11.04 -6.78
N CYS A 23 -20.39 -9.97 -6.12
CA CYS A 23 -21.63 -9.27 -6.48
C CYS A 23 -21.41 -7.94 -7.22
N TYR A 24 -21.34 -7.98 -8.55
CA TYR A 24 -21.50 -6.79 -9.42
C TYR A 24 -22.69 -6.88 -10.40
N SER A 25 -23.72 -7.68 -10.08
CA SER A 25 -24.94 -7.79 -10.89
C SER A 25 -26.21 -7.31 -10.17
N ASP A 26 -27.04 -6.57 -10.92
CA ASP A 26 -28.23 -5.78 -10.53
C ASP A 26 -29.22 -6.54 -9.62
N HIS A 27 -29.41 -7.85 -9.83
CA HIS A 27 -30.30 -8.67 -9.00
C HIS A 27 -29.83 -8.92 -7.55
N ARG A 28 -28.54 -8.70 -7.22
CA ARG A 28 -27.98 -9.03 -5.88
C ARG A 28 -27.90 -7.87 -4.89
N PHE A 29 -28.24 -6.64 -5.28
CA PHE A 29 -28.35 -5.50 -4.33
C PHE A 29 -29.34 -5.78 -3.18
N SER A 30 -30.46 -6.46 -3.47
CA SER A 30 -31.46 -6.86 -2.47
C SER A 30 -30.89 -7.83 -1.43
N GLU A 31 -30.07 -8.79 -1.88
CA GLU A 31 -29.38 -9.74 -0.99
C GLU A 31 -28.38 -9.04 -0.08
N ASN A 32 -27.58 -8.11 -0.62
CA ASN A 32 -26.66 -7.29 0.16
C ASN A 32 -27.40 -6.50 1.26
N SER A 33 -28.52 -5.86 0.93
CA SER A 33 -29.35 -5.15 1.93
C SER A 33 -29.82 -6.09 3.05
N ARG A 34 -30.27 -7.31 2.71
CA ARG A 34 -30.70 -8.31 3.69
C ARG A 34 -29.54 -8.79 4.57
N LEU A 35 -28.36 -9.03 3.99
CA LEU A 35 -27.17 -9.47 4.71
C LEU A 35 -26.69 -8.41 5.70
N VAL A 36 -26.64 -7.14 5.28
CA VAL A 36 -26.29 -6.02 6.17
C VAL A 36 -27.29 -5.90 7.32
N LYS A 37 -28.60 -6.04 7.07
CA LYS A 37 -29.62 -6.03 8.13
C LYS A 37 -29.45 -7.18 9.12
N ASN A 38 -29.13 -8.39 8.64
CA ASN A 38 -28.88 -9.54 9.50
C ASN A 38 -27.65 -9.32 10.39
N ILE A 39 -26.57 -8.80 9.80
CA ILE A 39 -25.35 -8.43 10.55
C ILE A 39 -25.66 -7.33 11.56
N GLY A 40 -26.34 -6.27 11.12
CA GLY A 40 -26.75 -5.16 11.97
C GLY A 40 -27.54 -5.64 13.19
N LYS A 41 -28.47 -6.58 13.01
CA LYS A 41 -29.21 -7.20 14.11
C LYS A 41 -28.28 -7.93 15.09
N VAL A 42 -27.37 -8.77 14.59
CA VAL A 42 -26.40 -9.49 15.45
C VAL A 42 -25.51 -8.52 16.21
N VAL A 43 -25.02 -7.46 15.55
CA VAL A 43 -24.19 -6.43 16.19
C VAL A 43 -25.00 -5.68 17.25
N LEU A 44 -26.25 -5.33 16.99
CA LEU A 44 -27.15 -4.67 17.94
C LEU A 44 -27.44 -5.57 19.14
N ASP A 45 -27.77 -6.84 18.92
CA ASP A 45 -28.02 -7.82 19.98
C ASP A 45 -26.79 -7.98 20.88
N LEU A 46 -25.59 -8.05 20.29
CA LEU A 46 -24.33 -8.11 21.04
C LEU A 46 -24.07 -6.82 21.83
N ARG A 47 -24.31 -5.64 21.23
CA ARG A 47 -24.21 -4.34 21.92
C ARG A 47 -25.15 -4.28 23.13
N ASN A 48 -26.39 -4.72 22.97
CA ASN A 48 -27.40 -4.75 24.03
C ASN A 48 -27.02 -5.72 25.17
N LEU A 49 -26.25 -6.78 24.86
CA LEU A 49 -25.68 -7.70 25.84
C LEU A 49 -24.38 -7.19 26.49
N GLY A 50 -23.93 -5.97 26.18
CA GLY A 50 -22.70 -5.38 26.71
C GLY A 50 -21.42 -5.80 25.99
N PHE A 51 -21.53 -6.48 24.84
CA PHE A 51 -20.41 -6.99 24.05
C PHE A 51 -20.01 -6.08 22.88
N THR A 52 -20.10 -4.76 23.07
CA THR A 52 -19.82 -3.76 22.03
C THR A 52 -18.43 -3.93 21.41
N SER A 53 -17.36 -3.89 22.21
CA SER A 53 -15.98 -4.04 21.71
C SER A 53 -15.77 -5.36 20.97
N MET A 54 -16.40 -6.46 21.41
CA MET A 54 -16.27 -7.74 20.74
C MET A 54 -16.96 -7.74 19.36
N ALA A 55 -18.14 -7.13 19.24
CA ALA A 55 -18.81 -6.98 17.95
C ALA A 55 -17.98 -6.11 17.00
N GLU A 56 -17.42 -5.02 17.51
CA GLU A 56 -16.57 -4.10 16.75
C GLU A 56 -15.29 -4.75 16.26
N ASP A 57 -14.55 -5.42 17.14
CA ASP A 57 -13.36 -6.16 16.78
C ASP A 57 -13.64 -7.22 15.72
N ALA A 58 -14.80 -7.87 15.77
CA ALA A 58 -15.12 -8.97 14.87
C ALA A 58 -15.38 -8.48 13.44
N TYR A 59 -16.21 -7.45 13.24
CA TYR A 59 -16.40 -6.89 11.91
C TYR A 59 -15.13 -6.18 11.41
N SER A 60 -14.39 -5.52 12.30
CA SER A 60 -13.09 -4.92 11.99
C SER A 60 -12.13 -5.97 11.43
N SER A 61 -11.95 -7.07 12.17
CA SER A 61 -11.06 -8.16 11.78
C SER A 61 -11.45 -8.76 10.42
N ALA A 62 -12.74 -8.90 10.16
CA ALA A 62 -13.22 -9.41 8.88
C ALA A 62 -12.93 -8.46 7.72
N ILE A 63 -13.16 -7.15 7.90
CA ILE A 63 -12.89 -6.13 6.90
C ILE A 63 -11.38 -6.10 6.57
N PHE A 64 -10.52 -6.05 7.59
CA PHE A 64 -9.07 -6.02 7.37
C PHE A 64 -8.56 -7.31 6.72
N LEU A 65 -9.12 -8.47 7.09
CA LEU A 65 -8.74 -9.73 6.46
C LEU A 65 -9.13 -9.78 4.98
N LEU A 66 -10.32 -9.27 4.64
CA LEU A 66 -10.78 -9.19 3.26
C LEU A 66 -9.94 -8.20 2.46
N LEU A 67 -9.67 -7.02 3.02
CA LEU A 67 -8.82 -6.03 2.39
C LEU A 67 -7.42 -6.59 2.13
N LYS A 68 -6.85 -7.34 3.09
CA LYS A 68 -5.59 -8.05 2.88
C LYS A 68 -5.68 -9.02 1.71
N ALA A 69 -6.71 -9.87 1.69
CA ALA A 69 -6.91 -10.82 0.60
C ALA A 69 -7.05 -10.10 -0.76
N LYS A 70 -7.77 -8.98 -0.80
CA LYS A 70 -7.95 -8.19 -2.02
C LYS A 70 -6.65 -7.55 -2.51
N VAL A 71 -5.85 -7.01 -1.61
CA VAL A 71 -4.52 -6.48 -1.96
C VAL A 71 -3.66 -7.59 -2.56
N HIS A 72 -3.64 -8.79 -1.96
CA HIS A 72 -2.88 -9.93 -2.49
C HIS A 72 -3.38 -10.39 -3.87
N ASP A 73 -4.70 -10.47 -4.06
CA ASP A 73 -5.36 -10.86 -5.32
C ASP A 73 -5.01 -9.91 -6.47
N VAL A 74 -5.13 -8.59 -6.23
CA VAL A 74 -4.88 -7.59 -7.27
C VAL A 74 -3.39 -7.35 -7.49
N ALA A 75 -2.58 -7.36 -6.43
CA ALA A 75 -1.15 -7.07 -6.55
C ALA A 75 -0.38 -8.19 -7.25
N GLY A 76 -0.74 -9.46 -7.01
CA GLY A 76 -0.10 -10.64 -7.61
C GLY A 76 1.42 -10.56 -7.74
N ASP A 77 1.95 -11.23 -8.77
CA ASP A 77 3.31 -11.04 -9.29
C ASP A 77 3.29 -10.21 -10.60
N ASP A 78 2.21 -9.46 -10.87
CA ASP A 78 2.17 -8.48 -11.96
C ASP A 78 2.75 -7.15 -11.50
N PHE A 79 3.79 -6.68 -12.20
CA PHE A 79 4.47 -5.41 -11.92
C PHE A 79 4.27 -4.36 -13.03
N GLN A 80 3.62 -4.74 -14.14
CA GLN A 80 3.44 -3.89 -15.31
C GLN A 80 2.16 -3.03 -15.22
N SER A 81 1.37 -3.20 -14.17
CA SER A 81 0.16 -2.42 -13.92
C SER A 81 0.20 -1.77 -12.53
N SER A 82 -0.36 -0.56 -12.43
CA SER A 82 -0.61 0.08 -11.14
C SER A 82 -1.91 -0.49 -10.56
N VAL A 83 -1.86 -0.86 -9.28
CA VAL A 83 -2.95 -1.51 -8.56
C VAL A 83 -3.55 -0.63 -7.48
N LEU A 84 -2.84 0.44 -7.09
CA LEU A 84 -3.24 1.31 -5.98
C LEU A 84 -4.61 1.97 -6.20
N GLN A 85 -4.90 2.40 -7.43
CA GLN A 85 -6.20 3.00 -7.75
C GLN A 85 -7.35 1.99 -7.68
N SER A 86 -7.10 0.75 -8.11
CA SER A 86 -8.06 -0.35 -7.99
C SER A 86 -8.38 -0.64 -6.53
N ILE A 87 -7.34 -0.72 -5.68
CA ILE A 87 -7.48 -0.92 -4.23
C ILE A 87 -8.27 0.23 -3.58
N LYS A 88 -7.93 1.49 -3.88
CA LYS A 88 -8.68 2.67 -3.39
C LYS A 88 -10.15 2.61 -3.76
N SER A 89 -10.44 2.33 -5.02
CA SER A 89 -11.82 2.21 -5.51
C SER A 89 -12.56 1.10 -4.77
N TRP A 90 -11.94 -0.06 -4.61
CA TRP A 90 -12.53 -1.18 -3.88
C TRP A 90 -12.82 -0.83 -2.42
N ILE A 91 -11.92 -0.12 -1.73
CA ILE A 91 -12.15 0.37 -0.36
C ILE A 91 -13.39 1.27 -0.29
N GLN A 92 -13.59 2.17 -1.27
CA GLN A 92 -14.75 3.05 -1.30
C GLN A 92 -16.06 2.29 -1.51
N VAL A 93 -16.09 1.35 -2.45
CA VAL A 93 -17.35 0.71 -2.88
C VAL A 93 -17.74 -0.51 -2.05
N VAL A 94 -16.80 -1.17 -1.39
CA VAL A 94 -17.09 -2.40 -0.61
C VAL A 94 -17.08 -2.13 0.90
N PRO A 95 -15.93 -2.04 1.61
CA PRO A 95 -15.95 -1.97 3.07
C PRO A 95 -16.54 -0.66 3.59
N LEU A 96 -16.34 0.48 2.92
CA LEU A 96 -16.92 1.75 3.37
C LEU A 96 -18.43 1.82 3.15
N GLN A 97 -18.95 1.29 2.04
CA GLN A 97 -20.40 1.16 1.85
C GLN A 97 -21.03 0.23 2.88
N PHE A 98 -20.39 -0.90 3.17
CA PHE A 98 -20.82 -1.80 4.23
C PHE A 98 -20.86 -1.10 5.59
N LEU A 99 -19.78 -0.39 5.96
CA LEU A 99 -19.69 0.32 7.23
C LEU A 99 -20.76 1.40 7.34
N HIS A 100 -20.98 2.18 6.28
CA HIS A 100 -22.04 3.18 6.23
C HIS A 100 -23.41 2.53 6.47
N ALA A 101 -23.74 1.47 5.74
CA ALA A 101 -25.02 0.78 5.88
C ALA A 101 -25.20 0.13 7.27
N LEU A 102 -24.12 -0.40 7.85
CA LEU A 102 -24.12 -0.94 9.21
C LEU A 102 -24.37 0.15 10.26
N LEU A 103 -23.68 1.30 10.16
CA LEU A 103 -23.84 2.42 11.09
C LEU A 103 -25.25 3.02 11.00
N VAL A 104 -25.79 3.16 9.79
CA VAL A 104 -27.19 3.57 9.57
C VAL A 104 -28.16 2.60 10.25
N TYR A 105 -27.95 1.28 10.10
CA TYR A 105 -28.80 0.29 10.77
C TYR A 105 -28.74 0.39 12.30
N LEU A 106 -27.55 0.63 12.84
CA LEU A 106 -27.32 0.76 14.29
C LEU A 106 -27.84 2.09 14.86
N GLY A 107 -28.34 3.00 14.01
CA GLY A 107 -28.81 4.33 14.43
C GLY A 107 -27.68 5.30 14.77
N ASP A 108 -26.44 5.02 14.35
CA ASP A 108 -25.24 5.79 14.71
C ASP A 108 -24.99 6.96 13.74
N VAL A 109 -26.02 7.42 13.03
CA VAL A 109 -25.93 8.62 12.20
C VAL A 109 -26.10 9.80 13.14
N VAL A 110 -24.98 10.42 13.53
CA VAL A 110 -24.89 11.61 14.38
C VAL A 110 -26.00 12.60 14.04
N SER A 111 -27.04 12.64 14.89
CA SER A 111 -28.05 13.67 14.86
C SER A 111 -27.52 14.86 15.63
N TYR A 112 -27.49 16.04 15.00
CA TYR A 112 -27.22 17.31 15.67
C TYR A 112 -28.43 17.71 16.51
N GLU A 113 -28.76 16.96 17.56
CA GLU A 113 -29.61 17.52 18.62
C GLU A 113 -28.76 18.43 19.48
N SER A 114 -28.84 19.69 19.08
CA SER A 114 -28.38 20.87 19.78
C SER A 114 -29.02 20.94 21.16
N THR A 115 -28.35 20.40 22.16
CA THR A 115 -28.60 20.75 23.56
C THR A 115 -27.30 21.23 24.21
N SER A 116 -26.64 22.20 23.57
CA SER A 116 -25.65 23.02 24.27
C SER A 116 -26.35 24.20 24.93
N SER A 117 -26.90 23.94 26.12
CA SER A 117 -27.22 24.98 27.09
C SER A 117 -25.91 25.55 27.64
N GLY A 118 -25.66 26.82 27.34
CA GLY A 118 -24.88 27.70 28.18
C GLY A 118 -23.36 27.53 28.16
N LEU A 119 -22.70 28.39 27.38
CA LEU A 119 -21.72 29.41 27.81
C LEU A 119 -20.76 29.68 26.65
N LYS A 120 -21.17 30.63 25.81
CA LYS A 120 -20.43 31.12 24.64
C LYS A 120 -19.13 31.81 25.10
N SER A 121 -17.99 31.28 24.69
CA SER A 121 -16.74 32.03 24.63
C SER A 121 -16.69 32.82 23.31
N PRO A 122 -16.31 34.12 23.29
CA PRO A 122 -16.49 35.00 22.12
C PRO A 122 -15.31 35.06 21.14
N LEU A 123 -14.33 34.14 21.22
CA LEU A 123 -13.05 34.30 20.52
C LEU A 123 -12.71 33.09 19.61
N ALA A 124 -13.40 32.93 18.49
CA ALA A 124 -12.86 32.33 17.26
C ALA A 124 -13.83 32.52 16.06
N PRO A 125 -13.33 32.65 14.81
CA PRO A 125 -14.05 33.26 13.70
C PRO A 125 -15.07 32.32 13.05
N GLN A 126 -16.23 32.88 12.73
CA GLN A 126 -17.35 32.23 12.04
C GLN A 126 -17.02 32.02 10.55
N PRO A 127 -17.03 30.78 10.02
CA PRO A 127 -17.32 30.58 8.61
C PRO A 127 -18.85 30.64 8.45
N SER A 128 -19.33 31.85 8.15
CA SER A 128 -20.69 32.08 7.68
C SER A 128 -20.82 31.55 6.25
N SER A 129 -21.34 30.34 6.07
CA SER A 129 -21.95 29.94 4.81
C SER A 129 -22.85 28.75 5.04
N CYS A 130 -24.15 29.04 5.07
CA CYS A 130 -25.23 28.09 5.12
C CYS A 130 -25.24 27.27 3.82
N CYS A 131 -24.91 25.98 3.90
CA CYS A 131 -25.25 25.00 2.88
C CYS A 131 -25.94 23.82 3.58
N PRO A 132 -27.29 23.74 3.58
CA PRO A 132 -28.00 22.56 4.02
C PRO A 132 -27.95 21.48 2.93
N GLY A 133 -27.46 20.28 3.27
CA GLY A 133 -27.66 19.08 2.46
C GLY A 133 -26.43 18.37 1.90
N ILE A 134 -25.21 18.68 2.35
CA ILE A 134 -24.05 17.86 1.97
C ILE A 134 -23.90 16.74 3.00
N ASP A 135 -24.08 15.50 2.54
CA ASP A 135 -23.82 14.24 3.24
C ASP A 135 -22.39 14.22 3.80
N THR A 136 -22.19 14.91 4.92
CA THR A 136 -20.88 15.00 5.54
C THR A 136 -20.62 13.61 6.12
N PRO A 137 -19.64 12.85 5.61
CA PRO A 137 -19.43 11.48 6.07
C PRO A 137 -19.17 11.51 7.57
N SER A 138 -19.82 10.61 8.32
CA SER A 138 -19.67 10.55 9.77
C SER A 138 -18.19 10.48 10.14
N GLU A 139 -17.79 11.16 11.22
CA GLU A 139 -16.39 11.19 11.69
C GLU A 139 -15.81 9.77 11.83
N GLY A 140 -16.64 8.83 12.26
CA GLY A 140 -16.32 7.41 12.30
C GLY A 140 -15.95 6.81 10.94
N LEU A 141 -16.70 7.12 9.88
CA LEU A 141 -16.46 6.62 8.53
C LEU A 141 -15.17 7.20 7.93
N VAL A 142 -14.86 8.47 8.21
CA VAL A 142 -13.59 9.10 7.82
C VAL A 142 -12.41 8.40 8.48
N ARG A 143 -12.50 8.15 9.80
CA ARG A 143 -11.47 7.39 10.53
C ARG A 143 -11.30 5.98 9.98
N TRP A 144 -12.40 5.32 9.61
CA TRP A 144 -12.37 4.01 8.95
C TRP A 144 -11.63 4.07 7.62
N LYS A 145 -11.95 5.04 6.76
CA LYS A 145 -11.27 5.21 5.47
C LYS A 145 -9.75 5.33 5.64
N LEU A 146 -9.29 6.20 6.53
CA LEU A 146 -7.86 6.39 6.78
C LEU A 146 -7.17 5.11 7.27
N ARG A 147 -7.80 4.38 8.19
CA ARG A 147 -7.26 3.11 8.71
C ARG A 147 -7.19 2.02 7.64
N LEU A 148 -8.21 1.93 6.79
CA LEU A 148 -8.24 0.96 5.68
C LEU A 148 -7.19 1.32 4.63
N GLU A 149 -7.08 2.59 4.25
CA GLU A 149 -6.07 3.05 3.30
C GLU A 149 -4.66 2.79 3.82
N TYR A 150 -4.35 3.15 5.07
CA TYR A 150 -3.04 2.86 5.68
C TYR A 150 -2.73 1.36 5.66
N PHE A 151 -3.67 0.51 6.08
CA PHE A 151 -3.47 -0.93 6.09
C PHE A 151 -3.24 -1.49 4.68
N ALA A 152 -3.97 -0.99 3.68
CA ALA A 152 -3.79 -1.42 2.30
C ALA A 152 -2.43 -1.04 1.74
N TYR A 153 -1.97 0.19 2.00
CA TYR A 153 -0.68 0.70 1.54
C TYR A 153 0.48 -0.04 2.22
N GLU A 154 0.40 -0.25 3.53
CA GLU A 154 1.38 -1.05 4.28
C GLU A 154 1.45 -2.49 3.74
N THR A 155 0.29 -3.11 3.47
CA THR A 155 0.25 -4.47 2.90
C THR A 155 0.85 -4.52 1.50
N LEU A 156 0.49 -3.59 0.61
CA LEU A 156 1.01 -3.55 -0.76
C LEU A 156 2.51 -3.29 -0.78
N GLN A 157 2.97 -2.31 0.02
CA GLN A 157 4.38 -2.02 0.21
C GLN A 157 5.15 -3.27 0.61
N ASP A 158 4.67 -4.02 1.60
CA ASP A 158 5.36 -5.21 2.10
C ASP A 158 5.54 -6.27 1.00
N LEU A 159 4.53 -6.45 0.15
CA LEU A 159 4.63 -7.32 -1.02
C LEU A 159 5.67 -6.83 -2.02
N ARG A 160 5.66 -5.53 -2.33
CA ARG A 160 6.59 -4.94 -3.31
C ARG A 160 8.02 -4.88 -2.80
N ILE A 161 8.25 -4.58 -1.51
CA ILE A 161 9.57 -4.64 -0.88
C ILE A 161 10.12 -6.07 -0.95
N ALA A 162 9.29 -7.08 -0.62
CA ALA A 162 9.72 -8.48 -0.67
C ALA A 162 10.08 -8.97 -2.08
N LYS A 163 9.54 -8.32 -3.12
CA LYS A 163 9.77 -8.62 -4.55
C LYS A 163 10.61 -7.55 -5.25
N LEU A 164 11.22 -6.62 -4.52
CA LEU A 164 11.87 -5.45 -5.12
C LEU A 164 13.05 -5.84 -6.03
N PHE A 165 13.70 -6.97 -5.76
CA PHE A 165 14.76 -7.48 -6.61
C PHE A 165 14.23 -7.86 -8.01
N GLU A 166 13.16 -8.66 -8.08
CA GLU A 166 12.47 -9.02 -9.32
C GLU A 166 11.97 -7.77 -10.05
N ILE A 167 11.31 -6.87 -9.32
CA ILE A 167 10.81 -5.61 -9.87
C ILE A 167 11.97 -4.82 -10.52
N ILE A 168 13.13 -4.73 -9.89
CA ILE A 168 14.28 -4.00 -10.46
C ILE A 168 14.89 -4.72 -11.68
N VAL A 169 14.91 -6.05 -11.68
CA VAL A 169 15.35 -6.83 -12.87
C VAL A 169 14.48 -6.48 -14.08
N ASP A 170 13.16 -6.37 -13.88
CA ASP A 170 12.18 -6.10 -14.95
C ASP A 170 12.02 -4.60 -15.29
N TYR A 171 12.78 -3.70 -14.67
CA TYR A 171 12.69 -2.27 -14.94
C TYR A 171 13.27 -1.93 -16.33
N PRO A 172 12.58 -1.13 -17.18
CA PRO A 172 11.51 -0.17 -16.86
C PRO A 172 10.07 -0.69 -17.00
N GLU A 173 9.85 -1.93 -17.45
CA GLU A 173 8.51 -2.49 -17.61
C GLU A 173 7.75 -2.56 -16.28
N SER A 174 8.48 -2.76 -15.19
CA SER A 174 7.95 -2.74 -13.82
C SER A 174 7.75 -1.35 -13.21
N SER A 175 7.90 -0.27 -13.99
CA SER A 175 7.78 1.11 -13.49
C SER A 175 6.46 1.41 -12.76
N PRO A 176 5.28 0.87 -13.16
CA PRO A 176 4.04 1.10 -12.40
C PRO A 176 4.11 0.56 -10.96
N ALA A 177 4.74 -0.58 -10.74
CA ALA A 177 4.94 -1.11 -9.39
C ALA A 177 5.91 -0.26 -8.55
N ILE A 178 6.91 0.36 -9.19
CA ILE A 178 7.83 1.30 -8.54
C ILE A 178 7.10 2.58 -8.11
N GLU A 179 6.23 3.12 -8.96
CA GLU A 179 5.43 4.31 -8.64
C GLU A 179 4.41 4.03 -7.52
N ASP A 180 3.75 2.86 -7.54
CA ASP A 180 2.87 2.45 -6.44
C ASP A 180 3.66 2.31 -5.13
N LEU A 181 4.85 1.68 -5.17
CA LEU A 181 5.71 1.53 -3.99
C LEU A 181 6.15 2.89 -3.42
N LYS A 182 6.48 3.86 -4.28
CA LYS A 182 6.78 5.24 -3.86
C LYS A 182 5.63 5.86 -3.08
N LEU A 183 4.42 5.85 -3.65
CA LEU A 183 3.23 6.40 -2.99
C LEU A 183 2.94 5.68 -1.67
N CYS A 184 3.18 4.37 -1.62
CA CYS A 184 3.07 3.61 -0.38
C CYS A 184 4.05 4.10 0.70
N LEU A 185 5.32 4.27 0.36
CA LEU A 185 6.36 4.70 1.31
C LEU A 185 6.15 6.14 1.80
N GLU A 186 5.72 7.04 0.92
CA GLU A 186 5.37 8.42 1.27
C GLU A 186 4.21 8.44 2.28
N TYR A 187 3.23 7.55 2.13
CA TYR A 187 2.07 7.47 3.00
C TYR A 187 2.35 6.76 4.34
N THR A 188 3.14 5.69 4.34
CA THR A 188 3.40 4.87 5.53
C THR A 188 4.61 5.33 6.34
N GLY A 189 5.54 6.06 5.72
CA GLY A 189 6.82 6.46 6.32
C GLY A 189 7.85 5.33 6.47
N GLN A 190 7.60 4.11 5.98
CA GLN A 190 8.42 2.91 6.25
C GLN A 190 9.66 2.76 5.35
N HIS A 191 10.34 3.88 5.10
CA HIS A 191 11.52 3.99 4.24
C HIS A 191 12.67 3.05 4.64
N SER A 192 12.93 2.87 5.94
CA SER A 192 13.99 1.99 6.45
C SER A 192 13.76 0.51 6.10
N LYS A 193 12.50 0.07 6.08
CA LYS A 193 12.13 -1.32 5.76
C LYS A 193 12.52 -1.70 4.33
N LEU A 194 12.37 -0.76 3.38
CA LEU A 194 12.83 -0.95 2.00
C LEU A 194 14.34 -1.14 1.96
N VAL A 195 15.08 -0.23 2.59
CA VAL A 195 16.55 -0.22 2.56
C VAL A 195 17.12 -1.51 3.17
N GLU A 196 16.67 -1.88 4.37
CA GLU A 196 17.13 -3.08 5.08
C GLU A 196 16.82 -4.37 4.31
N SER A 197 15.58 -4.51 3.83
CA SER A 197 15.14 -5.70 3.09
C SER A 197 15.89 -5.81 1.76
N PHE A 198 16.04 -4.71 1.03
CA PHE A 198 16.66 -4.74 -0.28
C PHE A 198 18.19 -4.94 -0.22
N ILE A 199 18.88 -4.33 0.74
CA ILE A 199 20.31 -4.64 1.01
C ILE A 199 20.48 -6.13 1.31
N SER A 200 19.59 -6.72 2.11
CA SER A 200 19.62 -8.15 2.42
C SER A 200 19.42 -9.00 1.16
N ALA A 201 18.47 -8.64 0.29
CA ALA A 201 18.23 -9.32 -0.99
C ALA A 201 19.44 -9.23 -1.93
N LEU A 202 20.06 -8.05 -2.05
CA LEU A 202 21.27 -7.85 -2.86
C LEU A 202 22.43 -8.73 -2.38
N ARG A 203 22.69 -8.76 -1.08
CA ARG A 203 23.76 -9.59 -0.49
C ARG A 203 23.53 -11.08 -0.75
N TYR A 204 22.29 -11.54 -0.64
CA TYR A 204 21.97 -12.95 -0.80
C TYR A 204 21.96 -13.41 -2.27
N ARG A 205 21.51 -12.55 -3.20
CA ARG A 205 21.21 -12.94 -4.59
C ARG A 205 22.22 -12.45 -5.62
N LEU A 206 22.79 -11.27 -5.43
CA LEU A 206 23.62 -10.59 -6.44
C LEU A 206 25.09 -10.49 -6.03
N LEU A 207 25.37 -10.11 -4.79
CA LEU A 207 26.72 -9.85 -4.30
C LEU A 207 27.40 -11.15 -3.82
N THR A 208 27.41 -12.14 -4.71
CA THR A 208 27.97 -13.47 -4.45
C THR A 208 29.10 -13.77 -5.43
N ALA A 209 29.99 -14.69 -5.07
CA ALA A 209 31.13 -15.07 -5.90
C ALA A 209 30.73 -15.63 -7.28
N GLY A 210 29.52 -16.17 -7.40
CA GLY A 210 28.99 -16.76 -8.64
C GLY A 210 28.41 -15.76 -9.63
N ALA A 211 28.05 -14.54 -9.20
CA ALA A 211 27.51 -13.53 -10.11
C ALA A 211 28.62 -12.95 -11.00
N SER A 212 28.34 -12.71 -12.29
CA SER A 212 29.32 -12.05 -13.17
C SER A 212 29.41 -10.55 -12.87
N THR A 213 30.57 -9.93 -13.14
CA THR A 213 30.74 -8.49 -12.91
C THR A 213 29.79 -7.65 -13.75
N ASN A 214 29.52 -8.10 -14.99
CA ASN A 214 28.55 -7.47 -15.88
C ASN A 214 27.12 -7.53 -15.30
N ASP A 215 26.69 -8.66 -14.75
CA ASP A 215 25.33 -8.76 -14.18
C ASP A 215 25.16 -7.82 -12.98
N ILE A 216 26.18 -7.72 -12.12
CA ILE A 216 26.17 -6.78 -10.99
C ILE A 216 26.08 -5.33 -11.47
N LEU A 217 26.84 -4.96 -12.50
CA LEU A 217 26.80 -3.62 -13.07
C LEU A 217 25.45 -3.30 -13.72
N HIS A 218 24.89 -4.21 -14.51
CA HIS A 218 23.56 -4.02 -15.11
C HIS A 218 22.48 -3.85 -14.03
N GLN A 219 22.46 -4.74 -13.04
CA GLN A 219 21.52 -4.66 -11.94
C GLN A 219 21.71 -3.38 -11.12
N TYR A 220 22.94 -2.89 -10.97
CA TYR A 220 23.21 -1.62 -10.29
C TYR A 220 22.62 -0.44 -11.07
N VAL A 221 22.76 -0.41 -12.40
CA VAL A 221 22.16 0.63 -13.25
C VAL A 221 20.64 0.60 -13.14
N SER A 222 20.01 -0.58 -13.21
CA SER A 222 18.55 -0.70 -13.02
C SER A 222 18.13 -0.25 -11.62
N THR A 223 18.89 -0.61 -10.59
CA THR A 223 18.68 -0.15 -9.21
C THR A 223 18.74 1.38 -9.10
N ILE A 224 19.74 2.01 -9.73
CA ILE A 224 19.89 3.48 -9.74
C ILE A 224 18.66 4.14 -10.37
N LYS A 225 18.18 3.61 -11.51
CA LYS A 225 17.03 4.17 -12.22
C LYS A 225 15.75 4.02 -11.38
N ALA A 226 15.47 2.81 -10.89
CA ALA A 226 14.27 2.54 -10.10
C ALA A 226 14.24 3.31 -8.77
N LEU A 227 15.35 3.34 -8.02
CA LEU A 227 15.38 4.05 -6.74
C LEU A 227 15.34 5.57 -6.88
N ARG A 228 15.79 6.14 -8.01
CA ARG A 228 15.61 7.58 -8.29
C ARG A 228 14.16 7.95 -8.59
N THR A 229 13.34 7.01 -9.06
CA THR A 229 11.89 7.24 -9.19
C THR A 229 11.25 7.39 -7.81
N ILE A 230 11.62 6.51 -6.87
CA ILE A 230 11.11 6.49 -5.49
C ILE A 230 11.63 7.70 -4.69
N ASP A 231 12.95 7.91 -4.71
CA ASP A 231 13.64 8.93 -3.95
C ASP A 231 14.58 9.75 -4.87
N PRO A 232 14.06 10.85 -5.47
CA PRO A 232 14.86 11.72 -6.33
C PRO A 232 16.04 12.38 -5.62
N ALA A 233 16.00 12.52 -4.29
CA ALA A 233 17.10 13.09 -3.51
C ALA A 233 18.29 12.12 -3.41
N GLY A 234 18.07 10.83 -3.63
CA GLY A 234 19.11 9.80 -3.73
C GLY A 234 19.65 9.30 -2.38
N VAL A 235 18.94 9.57 -1.27
CA VAL A 235 19.25 9.06 0.07
C VAL A 235 19.21 7.53 0.07
N PHE A 236 18.19 6.95 -0.56
CA PHE A 236 18.04 5.49 -0.68
C PHE A 236 19.17 4.88 -1.48
N LEU A 237 19.50 5.51 -2.61
CA LEU A 237 20.55 5.03 -3.50
C LEU A 237 21.93 5.10 -2.84
N GLU A 238 22.17 6.07 -1.97
CA GLU A 238 23.42 6.15 -1.23
C GLU A 238 23.57 4.93 -0.30
N ALA A 239 22.55 4.65 0.52
CA ALA A 239 22.56 3.54 1.47
C ALA A 239 22.57 2.16 0.79
N VAL A 240 21.71 1.95 -0.21
CA VAL A 240 21.61 0.67 -0.93
C VAL A 240 22.80 0.45 -1.87
N GLY A 241 23.34 1.54 -2.44
CA GLY A 241 24.43 1.48 -3.39
C GLY A 241 25.78 1.19 -2.77
N GLU A 242 26.01 1.54 -1.50
CA GLU A 242 27.29 1.33 -0.82
C GLU A 242 27.75 -0.14 -0.85
N PRO A 243 26.95 -1.15 -0.42
CA PRO A 243 27.33 -2.57 -0.53
C PRO A 243 27.69 -3.02 -1.96
N ILE A 244 27.01 -2.48 -2.98
CA ILE A 244 27.27 -2.84 -4.38
C ILE A 244 28.61 -2.27 -4.83
N ARG A 245 28.87 -0.99 -4.52
CA ARG A 245 30.13 -0.32 -4.86
C ARG A 245 31.31 -0.98 -4.16
N ASP A 246 31.17 -1.30 -2.88
CA ASP A 246 32.22 -1.96 -2.11
C ASP A 246 32.55 -3.35 -2.68
N TYR A 247 31.52 -4.12 -3.05
CA TYR A 247 31.72 -5.41 -3.69
C TYR A 247 32.44 -5.29 -5.04
N LEU A 248 32.04 -4.32 -5.88
CA LEU A 248 32.65 -4.09 -7.18
C LEU A 248 34.10 -3.57 -7.09
N ARG A 249 34.45 -2.76 -6.07
CA ARG A 249 35.85 -2.36 -5.83
C ARG A 249 36.76 -3.57 -5.57
N GLY A 250 36.22 -4.64 -4.98
CA GLY A 250 36.95 -5.89 -4.75
C GLY A 250 37.18 -6.75 -6.01
N ARG A 251 36.47 -6.51 -7.12
CA ARG A 251 36.61 -7.30 -8.35
C ARG A 251 37.64 -6.70 -9.31
N ARG A 252 38.64 -7.49 -9.68
CA ARG A 252 39.80 -7.06 -10.49
C ARG A 252 39.41 -6.63 -11.92
N ASP A 253 38.31 -7.15 -12.43
CA ASP A 253 37.80 -6.92 -13.79
C ASP A 253 36.79 -5.76 -13.88
N THR A 254 36.40 -5.13 -12.77
CA THR A 254 35.37 -4.08 -12.74
C THR A 254 35.66 -2.94 -13.70
N ILE A 255 36.87 -2.38 -13.68
CA ILE A 255 37.23 -1.26 -14.57
C ILE A 255 37.15 -1.69 -16.04
N LYS A 256 37.60 -2.90 -16.36
CA LYS A 256 37.53 -3.44 -17.73
C LYS A 256 36.06 -3.56 -18.17
N CYS A 257 35.20 -4.14 -17.33
CA CYS A 257 33.76 -4.26 -17.61
C CYS A 257 33.09 -2.89 -17.79
N ILE A 258 33.40 -1.91 -16.94
CA ILE A 258 32.87 -0.54 -17.06
C ILE A 258 33.30 0.08 -18.39
N VAL A 259 34.58 0.00 -18.75
CA VAL A 259 35.08 0.55 -20.02
C VAL A 259 34.37 -0.11 -21.20
N THR A 260 34.25 -1.45 -21.21
CA THR A 260 33.54 -2.18 -22.26
C THR A 260 32.07 -1.75 -22.36
N MET A 261 31.35 -1.63 -21.25
CA MET A 261 29.97 -1.12 -21.24
C MET A 261 29.85 0.28 -21.84
N MET A 262 30.80 1.18 -21.53
CA MET A 262 30.80 2.55 -22.06
C MET A 262 31.14 2.61 -23.56
N THR A 263 32.05 1.74 -24.04
CA THR A 263 32.46 1.73 -25.45
C THR A 263 31.44 1.04 -26.35
N ASP A 264 30.81 -0.05 -25.89
CA ASP A 264 29.87 -0.83 -26.70
C ASP A 264 28.58 -0.04 -26.96
N GLY A 265 28.18 0.87 -26.05
CA GLY A 265 27.00 1.72 -26.19
C GLY A 265 27.17 2.92 -27.14
N THR A 266 28.40 3.26 -27.56
CA THR A 266 28.65 4.45 -28.40
C THR A 266 28.38 4.17 -29.89
N GLY A 267 28.17 2.91 -30.30
CA GLY A 267 27.98 2.52 -31.70
C GLY A 267 26.58 2.71 -32.28
N ALA A 268 25.54 2.89 -31.45
CA ALA A 268 24.17 3.05 -31.94
C ALA A 268 23.37 4.02 -31.05
N HIS A 269 22.96 5.14 -31.64
CA HIS A 269 22.05 6.17 -31.10
C HIS A 269 22.67 7.19 -30.13
N SER A 270 23.12 8.29 -30.74
CA SER A 270 23.33 9.59 -30.12
C SER A 270 22.06 10.12 -29.45
N SER A 271 21.99 10.10 -28.13
CA SER A 271 21.19 11.04 -27.35
C SER A 271 21.93 11.39 -26.07
N SER A 272 22.64 12.51 -26.18
CA SER A 272 23.30 13.25 -25.11
C SER A 272 22.30 13.65 -24.02
N SER A 273 22.20 12.83 -22.98
CA SER A 273 21.73 13.24 -21.66
C SER A 273 22.54 12.42 -20.68
N GLY A 274 23.36 13.09 -19.86
CA GLY A 274 24.26 12.42 -18.90
C GLY A 274 23.46 11.44 -18.06
N ASN A 275 23.55 10.16 -18.40
CA ASN A 275 22.68 9.15 -17.84
C ASN A 275 23.05 9.03 -16.35
N PRO A 276 22.08 9.18 -15.43
CA PRO A 276 22.27 8.94 -13.99
C PRO A 276 23.12 7.72 -13.65
N GLY A 277 22.92 6.63 -14.40
CA GLY A 277 23.66 5.38 -14.26
C GLY A 277 25.15 5.57 -14.52
N ASP A 278 25.52 6.27 -15.59
CA ASP A 278 26.92 6.46 -16.01
C ASP A 278 27.68 7.28 -14.97
N ASN A 279 27.06 8.33 -14.43
CA ASN A 279 27.65 9.13 -13.36
C ASN A 279 27.84 8.32 -12.08
N ALA A 280 26.91 7.43 -11.74
CA ALA A 280 27.04 6.56 -10.56
C ALA A 280 28.08 5.45 -10.77
N ILE A 281 28.17 4.88 -11.98
CA ILE A 281 29.22 3.92 -12.35
C ILE A 281 30.59 4.58 -12.27
N SER A 282 30.72 5.84 -12.70
CA SER A 282 31.98 6.58 -12.60
C SER A 282 32.50 6.73 -11.16
N ARG A 283 31.60 6.70 -10.15
CA ARG A 283 31.98 6.73 -8.73
C ARG A 283 32.56 5.40 -8.23
N ILE A 284 32.39 4.29 -8.95
CA ILE A 284 33.00 3.00 -8.61
C ILE A 284 34.51 3.01 -8.87
N SER A 285 34.95 3.84 -9.84
CA SER A 285 36.37 3.95 -10.23
C SER A 285 37.19 4.90 -9.35
N LYS A 286 36.58 5.62 -8.41
CA LYS A 286 37.28 6.49 -7.45
C LYS A 286 37.55 5.74 -6.15
#